data_AF-A0A3B0BGW9-F1
#
_entry.id   AF-A0A3B0BGW9-F1
#
_cell.length_a   1.000
_cell.length_b   1.000
_cell.length_c   1.000
_cell.angle_alpha   90.00
_cell.angle_beta   90.00
_cell.angle_gamma   90.00
#
_symmetry.space_group_name_H-M   'P 1'
#
loop_
_entity.id
_entity.type
_entity.pdbx_description
1 polymer ?
#
loop_
_entity_poly.entity_id
_entity_poly.type
_entity_poly.pdbx_seq_one_letter_code
_entity_poly.pdbx_strand_id
1 'polypeptide(L)' 'MNEAYGVLFNWLRTNGEYELDTRPGVYGLEANRLGPVNPFTIPYESVTVFDFEMLYPIRRRGE' A
#
# COMPACT_ATOMS: atom_id res chain seq x y z
N MET A 1 -9.17 -7.48 2.92
CA MET A 1 -8.59 -6.34 2.16
C MET A 1 -8.49 -5.08 3.03
N ASN A 2 -9.55 -4.67 3.73
CA ASN A 2 -9.57 -3.44 4.55
C ASN A 2 -8.61 -3.41 5.76
N GLU A 3 -8.21 -4.56 6.31
CA GLU A 3 -7.39 -4.60 7.53
C GLU A 3 -5.97 -4.06 7.30
N ALA A 4 -5.33 -4.41 6.18
CA ALA A 4 -3.97 -3.98 5.89
C ALA A 4 -3.86 -2.44 5.74
N TYR A 5 -4.75 -1.84 4.95
CA TYR A 5 -4.86 -0.38 4.83
C TYR A 5 -5.21 0.26 6.18
N GLY A 6 -6.14 -0.34 6.93
CA GLY A 6 -6.54 0.13 8.25
C GLY A 6 -5.37 0.22 9.21
N VAL A 7 -4.52 -0.82 9.26
CA VAL A 7 -3.31 -0.83 10.10
C VAL A 7 -2.34 0.28 9.69
N LEU A 8 -2.02 0.39 8.39
CA LEU A 8 -1.06 1.38 7.89
C LEU A 8 -1.53 2.83 8.15
N PHE A 9 -2.76 3.17 7.78
CA PHE A 9 -3.28 4.52 7.94
C PHE A 9 -3.58 4.85 9.40
N ASN A 10 -3.97 3.86 10.21
CA ASN A 10 -4.09 4.08 11.65
C ASN A 10 -2.73 4.36 12.28
N TRP A 11 -1.69 3.60 11.91
CA TRP A 11 -0.33 3.87 12.37
C TRP A 11 0.10 5.30 11.99
N LEU A 12 -0.06 5.71 10.72
CA LEU A 12 0.24 7.07 10.26
C LEU A 12 -0.52 8.15 11.04
N ARG A 13 -1.81 7.93 11.30
CA ARG A 13 -2.66 8.86 12.06
C ARG A 13 -2.19 9.00 13.50
N THR A 14 -1.75 7.91 14.12
CA THR A 14 -1.25 7.89 15.51
C THR A 14 0.22 8.28 15.63
N ASN A 15 0.96 8.28 14.52
CA ASN A 15 2.36 8.65 14.48
C ASN A 15 2.52 10.18 14.54
N GLY A 16 3.26 10.65 15.55
CA GLY A 16 3.51 12.07 15.78
C GLY A 16 4.66 12.67 14.97
N GLU A 17 5.52 11.85 14.37
CA GLU A 17 6.72 12.29 13.64
C GLU A 17 6.48 12.40 12.12
N TYR A 18 5.68 11.49 11.56
CA TYR A 18 5.51 11.34 10.11
C TYR A 18 4.07 11.61 9.68
N GLU A 19 3.93 12.05 8.43
CA GLU A 19 2.65 12.17 7.73
C GLU A 19 2.76 11.69 6.29
N LEU A 20 1.59 11.42 5.69
CA LEU A 20 1.51 11.04 4.29
C LEU A 20 1.99 12.20 3.41
N ASP A 21 2.88 11.91 2.48
CA ASP A 21 3.33 12.90 1.51
C ASP A 21 2.37 12.94 0.31
N THR A 22 1.55 13.99 0.26
CA THR A 22 0.53 14.21 -0.78
C THR A 22 0.96 15.21 -1.84
N ARG A 23 2.25 15.58 -1.89
CA ARG A 23 2.75 16.55 -2.86
C ARG A 23 2.62 16.01 -4.30
N PRO A 24 2.39 16.90 -5.29
CA PRO A 24 2.36 16.50 -6.68
C PRO A 24 3.65 15.78 -7.10
N GLY A 25 3.51 14.65 -7.79
CA GLY A 25 4.65 13.83 -8.25
C GLY A 25 5.16 12.81 -7.22
N VAL A 26 4.58 12.76 -6.02
CA VAL A 26 4.88 11.75 -5.01
C VAL A 26 3.80 10.67 -5.07
N TYR A 27 4.20 9.43 -5.35
CA TYR A 27 3.28 8.32 -5.56
C TYR A 27 3.59 7.17 -4.62
N GLY A 28 2.53 6.51 -4.14
CA GLY A 28 2.64 5.18 -3.56
C GLY A 28 2.72 4.11 -4.63
N LEU A 29 3.15 2.92 -4.22
CA LEU A 29 3.18 1.73 -5.06
C LEU A 29 2.50 0.59 -4.32
N GLU A 30 1.65 -0.12 -5.05
CA GLU A 30 1.08 -1.39 -4.60
C GLU A 30 1.36 -2.45 -5.65
N ALA A 31 2.05 -3.51 -5.25
CA ALA A 31 2.57 -4.50 -6.19
C ALA A 31 2.30 -5.92 -5.67
N ASN A 32 1.81 -6.78 -6.55
CA ASN A 32 1.63 -8.20 -6.25
C ASN A 32 2.99 -8.91 -6.25
N ARG A 33 3.20 -9.86 -5.33
CA ARG A 33 4.45 -10.65 -5.25
C ARG A 33 4.49 -11.86 -6.19
N LEU A 34 3.59 -11.93 -7.15
CA LEU A 34 3.34 -13.13 -7.95
C LEU A 34 4.41 -13.42 -9.03
N GLY A 35 5.51 -12.66 -9.10
CA GLY A 35 6.59 -12.92 -10.05
C GLY A 35 7.13 -14.36 -9.93
N PRO A 36 7.26 -15.11 -11.04
CA PRO A 36 7.14 -14.69 -12.46
C PRO A 36 5.74 -14.80 -13.08
N VAL A 37 4.70 -15.15 -12.32
CA VAL A 37 3.32 -15.30 -12.79
C VAL A 37 2.69 -13.93 -13.04
N ASN A 38 2.07 -13.77 -14.21
CA ASN A 38 1.28 -12.58 -14.51
C ASN A 38 -0.04 -12.63 -13.72
N PRO A 39 -0.29 -11.71 -12.77
CA PRO A 39 -1.52 -11.72 -11.98
C PRO A 39 -2.79 -11.54 -12.84
N PHE A 40 -2.69 -10.87 -13.99
CA PHE A 40 -3.82 -10.62 -14.88
C PHE A 40 -4.28 -11.85 -15.66
N THR A 41 -3.52 -12.95 -15.64
CA THR A 41 -3.93 -14.21 -16.27
C THR A 41 -4.66 -15.15 -15.31
N ILE A 42 -4.75 -14.80 -14.02
CA ILE A 42 -5.43 -15.59 -13.01
C ILE A 42 -6.93 -15.27 -13.08
N PRO A 43 -7.83 -16.26 -13.30
CA PRO A 43 -9.26 -16.03 -13.31
C PRO A 43 -9.74 -15.51 -11.95
N TYR A 44 -10.57 -14.46 -11.96
CA TYR A 44 -10.98 -13.77 -10.73
C TYR A 44 -11.67 -14.70 -9.73
N GLU A 45 -12.54 -15.59 -10.22
CA GLU A 45 -13.26 -16.57 -9.43
C GLU A 45 -12.37 -17.59 -8.70
N SER A 46 -11.10 -17.72 -9.12
CA SER A 46 -10.11 -18.59 -8.48
C SER A 46 -9.30 -17.89 -7.38
N VAL A 47 -9.41 -16.56 -7.26
CA VAL A 47 -8.65 -15.77 -6.29
C VAL A 47 -9.31 -15.87 -4.91
N THR A 48 -8.64 -16.56 -3.98
CA THR A 48 -9.08 -16.67 -2.59
C THR A 48 -8.38 -15.69 -1.66
N VAL A 49 -7.17 -15.24 -2.01
CA VAL A 49 -6.34 -14.32 -1.23
C VAL A 49 -5.58 -13.38 -2.16
N PHE A 50 -5.27 -12.18 -1.65
CA PHE A 50 -4.40 -11.22 -2.32
C PHE A 50 -3.11 -11.10 -1.51
N ASP A 51 -1.98 -11.38 -2.16
CA ASP A 51 -0.63 -11.11 -1.64
C ASP A 51 -0.04 -9.92 -2.38
N PHE A 52 0.21 -8.84 -1.64
CA PHE A 52 0.68 -7.58 -2.18
C PHE A 52 1.52 -6.82 -1.16
N GLU A 53 2.43 -6.00 -1.68
CA GLU A 53 3.18 -5.02 -0.92
C GLU A 53 2.54 -3.65 -1.09
N MET A 54 2.49 -2.88 0.01
CA MET A 54 2.08 -1.49 0.01
C MET A 54 3.26 -0.62 0.41
N LEU A 55 3.66 0.30 -0.47
CA LEU A 55 4.70 1.28 -0.24
C LEU A 55 4.05 2.67 -0.32
N TYR A 56 3.84 3.29 0.83
CA TYR A 56 3.24 4.62 0.91
C TYR A 56 4.30 5.68 1.22
N PRO A 57 4.30 6.81 0.50
CA PRO A 57 5.26 7.87 0.71
C PRO A 57 4.93 8.63 2.00
N ILE A 58 5.93 8.74 2.87
CA ILE A 58 5.83 9.47 4.13
C ILE A 58 6.92 10.52 4.18
N ARG A 59 6.64 11.60 4.91
CA ARG A 59 7.61 12.67 5.20
C ARG A 59 7.52 13.05 6.66
N ARG A 60 8.54 13.73 7.18
CA ARG A 60 8.42 14.29 8.53
C ARG A 60 7.44 15.44 8.53
N ARG A 61 6.73 15.59 9.66
CA ARG A 61 5.83 16.72 9.87
C ARG A 61 6.64 18.01 9.96
N GLY A 62 6.20 19.02 9.20
CA GLY A 62 6.83 20.34 9.20
C GLY A 62 7.98 20.53 8.21
N GLU A 63 8.35 19.50 7.45
CA GLU A 63 9.14 19.61 6.21
C GLU A 63 8.28 20.05 5.02
#